data_AF-A0A0U5MQF3-F1
#
_entry.id   AF-A0A0U5MQF3-F1
#
_cell.length_a   1.000
_cell.length_b   1.000
_cell.length_c   1.000
_cell.angle_alpha   90.00
_cell.angle_beta   90.00
_cell.angle_gamma   90.00
#
_symmetry.space_group_name_H-M   'P 1'
#
loop_
_entity.id
_entity.type
_entity.pdbx_description
1 polymer ?
#
loop_
_entity_poly.entity_id
_entity_poly.type
_entity_poly.pdbx_seq_one_letter_code
_entity_poly.pdbx_strand_id
1 'polypeptide(L)'
;MLADDKVSWPPTGNLHLTGFTYGAIYAESPHTAAERLDWLGRQGDMGVFDPQPYEQLAKVLKAQGHDGEARRIQIAKEDDRLKRGKMGRWHRVAWRLYGWLAGYGYRRARPLLWLLGAIVLGAIVFWEADRYGIMVPAKERIYMHADYVSKHHIPPEYPRPVWPIYSADLLLPFVDLAQDSYWIPSITGKGWAGWVVTIYMWLHIAFGWIASALFVAGITGLVKRD
;
A
#
# COMPACT_ATOMS: atom_id res chain seq x y z
N MET A 1 -38.29 6.64 -1.13
CA MET A 1 -37.27 6.63 -2.20
C MET A 1 -36.76 8.06 -2.34
N LEU A 2 -35.45 8.27 -2.47
CA LEU A 2 -34.84 9.58 -2.73
C LEU A 2 -34.75 9.76 -4.24
N ALA A 3 -35.39 10.81 -4.76
CA ALA A 3 -35.26 11.24 -6.15
C ALA A 3 -34.68 12.65 -6.14
N ASP A 4 -33.46 12.78 -6.62
CA ASP A 4 -32.74 14.04 -6.71
C ASP A 4 -31.92 14.12 -8.00
N ASP A 5 -31.59 15.36 -8.37
CA ASP A 5 -30.70 15.67 -9.47
C ASP A 5 -29.60 16.62 -8.98
N LYS A 6 -28.40 16.50 -9.56
CA LYS A 6 -27.23 17.28 -9.14
C LYS A 6 -27.45 18.79 -9.27
N VAL A 7 -28.23 19.23 -10.26
CA VAL A 7 -28.57 20.64 -10.49
C VAL A 7 -29.51 21.19 -9.41
N SER A 8 -30.31 20.31 -8.79
CA SER A 8 -31.25 20.68 -7.73
C SER A 8 -30.63 20.78 -6.34
N TRP A 9 -29.36 20.38 -6.17
CA TRP A 9 -28.71 20.40 -4.86
C TRP A 9 -28.40 21.83 -4.41
N PRO A 10 -28.71 22.17 -3.14
CA PRO A 10 -28.41 23.49 -2.62
C PRO A 10 -26.90 23.78 -2.57
N PRO A 11 -26.51 25.06 -2.48
CA PRO A 11 -25.13 25.46 -2.25
C PRO A 11 -24.60 24.92 -0.91
N THR A 12 -23.27 24.80 -0.82
CA THR A 12 -22.58 24.35 0.40
C THR A 12 -22.99 25.19 1.63
N GLY A 13 -23.30 24.52 2.73
CA GLY A 13 -23.74 25.13 3.99
C GLY A 13 -25.27 25.23 4.14
N ASN A 14 -26.04 25.02 3.07
CA ASN A 14 -27.51 25.08 3.09
C ASN A 14 -28.18 23.70 2.99
N LEU A 15 -27.43 22.63 3.26
CA LEU A 15 -27.92 21.25 3.21
C LEU A 15 -27.75 20.62 4.59
N HIS A 16 -28.82 20.14 5.22
CA HIS A 16 -28.72 19.40 6.49
C HIS A 16 -29.28 17.99 6.28
N LEU A 17 -28.43 16.97 6.45
CA LEU A 17 -28.81 15.56 6.25
C LEU A 17 -28.85 14.76 7.54
N THR A 18 -28.47 15.35 8.68
CA THR A 18 -28.55 14.70 9.99
C THR A 18 -29.98 14.25 10.27
N GLY A 19 -30.16 12.95 10.48
CA GLY A 19 -31.47 12.33 10.73
C GLY A 19 -32.30 12.06 9.46
N PHE A 20 -31.80 12.43 8.28
CA PHE A 20 -32.46 12.12 7.02
C PHE A 20 -32.31 10.63 6.68
N THR A 21 -33.43 9.97 6.37
CA THR A 21 -33.46 8.54 6.03
C THR A 21 -34.31 8.28 4.78
N TYR A 22 -33.92 7.27 3.99
CA TYR A 22 -34.57 6.90 2.73
C TYR A 22 -34.27 5.44 2.37
N GLY A 23 -35.23 4.72 1.79
CA GLY A 23 -35.08 3.28 1.53
C GLY A 23 -34.35 2.89 0.22
N ALA A 24 -34.31 3.79 -0.76
CA ALA A 24 -33.75 3.54 -2.09
C ALA A 24 -33.44 4.88 -2.78
N ILE A 25 -32.47 4.91 -3.69
CA ILE A 25 -32.20 6.02 -4.60
C ILE A 25 -32.88 5.73 -5.94
N TYR A 26 -33.55 6.71 -6.53
CA TYR A 26 -34.21 6.58 -7.83
C TYR A 26 -33.21 6.23 -8.93
N ALA A 27 -33.63 5.45 -9.93
CA ALA A 27 -32.73 4.90 -10.94
C ALA A 27 -31.97 5.98 -11.75
N GLU A 28 -32.62 7.12 -12.02
CA GLU A 28 -32.03 8.23 -12.77
C GLU A 28 -31.24 9.21 -11.90
N SER A 29 -31.33 9.07 -10.57
CA SER A 29 -30.56 9.88 -9.65
C SER A 29 -29.09 9.44 -9.61
N PRO A 30 -28.15 10.31 -9.20
CA PRO A 30 -26.74 9.94 -9.10
C PRO A 30 -26.50 8.73 -8.17
N HIS A 31 -25.78 7.70 -8.62
CA HIS A 31 -25.45 6.52 -7.78
C HIS A 31 -23.97 6.41 -7.43
N THR A 32 -23.13 7.25 -8.02
CA THR A 32 -21.68 7.15 -7.78
C THR A 32 -21.32 7.73 -6.43
N ALA A 33 -20.34 7.12 -5.76
CA ALA A 33 -19.84 7.62 -4.50
C ALA A 33 -19.23 9.01 -4.64
N ALA A 34 -18.61 9.35 -5.77
CA ALA A 34 -18.05 10.68 -5.99
C ALA A 34 -19.14 11.76 -5.94
N GLU A 35 -20.25 11.54 -6.63
CA GLU A 35 -21.39 12.46 -6.63
C GLU A 35 -22.06 12.52 -5.26
N ARG A 36 -22.24 11.38 -4.61
CA ARG A 36 -22.89 11.32 -3.30
C ARG A 36 -22.02 11.88 -2.17
N LEU A 37 -20.70 11.81 -2.29
CA LEU A 37 -19.77 12.49 -1.39
C LEU A 37 -19.75 14.00 -1.62
N ASP A 38 -19.89 14.47 -2.86
CA ASP A 38 -20.12 15.89 -3.14
C ASP A 38 -21.41 16.36 -2.46
N TRP A 39 -22.49 15.58 -2.59
CA TRP A 39 -23.75 15.86 -1.90
C TRP A 39 -23.59 15.91 -0.38
N LEU A 40 -22.95 14.92 0.24
CA LEU A 40 -22.67 14.92 1.68
C LEU A 40 -21.80 16.10 2.10
N GLY A 41 -20.81 16.47 1.29
CA GLY A 41 -19.89 17.59 1.53
C GLY A 41 -20.56 18.96 1.49
N ARG A 42 -21.71 19.08 0.82
CA ARG A 42 -22.51 20.32 0.80
C ARG A 42 -23.14 20.66 2.15
N GLN A 43 -23.11 19.76 3.14
CA GLN A 43 -23.56 20.11 4.49
C GLN A 43 -22.68 21.16 5.18
N GLY A 44 -21.48 21.43 4.64
CA GLY A 44 -20.55 22.40 5.22
C GLY A 44 -19.83 21.86 6.46
N ASP A 45 -19.01 22.71 7.07
CA ASP A 45 -18.28 22.34 8.30
C ASP A 45 -19.19 22.52 9.52
N MET A 46 -19.90 21.45 9.87
CA MET A 46 -20.72 21.41 11.10
C MET A 46 -19.88 21.32 12.39
N GLY A 47 -18.54 21.33 12.32
CA GLY A 47 -17.63 21.28 13.47
C GLY A 47 -17.61 19.95 14.24
N VAL A 48 -18.63 19.11 14.06
CA VAL A 48 -18.77 17.78 14.64
C VAL A 48 -18.85 16.75 13.50
N PHE A 49 -18.29 15.57 13.74
CA PHE A 49 -18.41 14.44 12.81
C PHE A 49 -19.77 13.75 13.01
N ASP A 50 -20.56 13.63 11.95
CA ASP A 50 -21.82 12.89 11.94
C ASP A 50 -21.71 11.63 11.06
N PRO A 51 -21.71 10.42 11.64
CA PRO A 51 -21.61 9.18 10.88
C PRO A 51 -22.91 8.80 10.14
N GLN A 52 -24.08 9.30 10.58
CA GLN A 52 -25.37 8.80 10.13
C GLN A 52 -25.62 8.97 8.62
N PRO A 53 -25.35 10.13 8.01
CA PRO A 53 -25.58 10.32 6.57
C PRO A 53 -24.77 9.35 5.69
N TYR A 54 -23.52 9.07 6.10
CA TYR A 54 -22.66 8.10 5.41
C TYR A 54 -23.19 6.67 5.56
N GLU A 55 -23.66 6.29 6.75
CA GLU A 55 -24.19 4.96 7.01
C GLU A 55 -25.49 4.69 6.27
N GLN A 56 -26.39 5.67 6.25
CA GLN A 56 -27.63 5.60 5.50
C GLN A 56 -27.35 5.39 4.01
N LEU A 57 -26.46 6.20 3.43
CA LEU A 57 -26.12 6.12 2.02
C LEU A 57 -25.46 4.79 1.65
N ALA A 58 -24.48 4.34 2.45
CA ALA A 58 -23.82 3.06 2.21
C ALA A 58 -24.80 1.88 2.32
N LYS A 59 -25.72 1.91 3.29
CA LYS A 59 -26.75 0.88 3.46
C LYS A 59 -27.65 0.80 2.23
N VAL A 60 -28.10 1.94 1.70
CA VAL A 60 -28.98 2.00 0.54
C VAL A 60 -28.28 1.55 -0.74
N LEU A 61 -27.06 2.04 -0.99
CA LEU A 61 -26.26 1.61 -2.15
C LEU A 61 -26.00 0.10 -2.14
N LYS A 62 -25.67 -0.46 -0.97
CA LYS A 62 -25.51 -1.91 -0.80
C LYS A 62 -26.80 -2.67 -1.13
N ALA A 63 -27.94 -2.21 -0.59
CA ALA A 63 -29.24 -2.83 -0.85
C ALA A 63 -29.65 -2.80 -2.34
N GLN A 64 -29.16 -1.81 -3.10
CA GLN A 64 -29.39 -1.69 -4.54
C GLN A 64 -28.32 -2.39 -5.41
N GLY A 65 -27.39 -3.15 -4.80
CA GLY A 65 -26.35 -3.90 -5.51
C GLY A 65 -25.10 -3.07 -5.86
N HIS A 66 -25.00 -1.83 -5.42
CA HIS A 66 -23.84 -0.96 -5.61
C HIS A 66 -22.80 -1.12 -4.49
N ASP A 67 -22.36 -2.36 -4.24
CA ASP A 67 -21.42 -2.71 -3.16
C ASP A 67 -20.11 -1.91 -3.22
N GLY A 68 -19.60 -1.67 -4.43
CA GLY A 68 -18.38 -0.89 -4.65
C GLY A 68 -18.52 0.56 -4.21
N GLU A 69 -19.67 1.18 -4.49
CA GLU A 69 -19.95 2.56 -4.10
C GLU A 69 -20.24 2.65 -2.59
N ALA A 70 -20.99 1.70 -2.03
CA ALA A 70 -21.22 1.61 -0.59
C ALA A 70 -19.90 1.53 0.21
N ARG A 71 -18.92 0.74 -0.28
CA ARG A 71 -17.59 0.65 0.33
C ARG A 71 -16.83 1.98 0.25
N ARG A 72 -16.92 2.71 -0.87
CA ARG A 72 -16.29 4.04 -1.02
C ARG A 72 -16.86 5.05 -0.02
N ILE A 73 -18.18 5.05 0.19
CA ILE A 73 -18.83 5.89 1.19
C ILE A 73 -18.34 5.56 2.61
N GLN A 74 -18.21 4.27 2.95
CA GLN A 74 -17.68 3.86 4.26
C GLN A 74 -16.21 4.24 4.47
N ILE A 75 -15.38 4.24 3.42
CA ILE A 75 -14.00 4.73 3.50
C ILE A 75 -14.00 6.24 3.75
N ALA A 76 -14.80 6.99 2.99
CA ALA A 76 -14.90 8.44 3.16
C ALA A 76 -15.44 8.83 4.54
N LYS A 77 -16.33 8.02 5.12
CA LYS A 77 -16.79 8.15 6.51
C LYS A 77 -15.62 8.11 7.50
N GLU A 78 -14.73 7.12 7.35
CA GLU A 78 -13.54 7.04 8.21
C GLU A 78 -12.57 8.17 7.94
N ASP A 79 -12.36 8.57 6.69
CA ASP A 79 -11.56 9.75 6.33
C ASP A 79 -12.05 11.01 7.04
N ASP A 80 -13.36 11.26 7.04
CA ASP A 80 -13.96 12.43 7.67
C ASP A 80 -13.91 12.35 9.20
N ARG A 81 -14.20 11.17 9.77
CA ARG A 81 -14.03 10.89 11.22
C ARG A 81 -12.62 11.20 11.69
N LEU A 82 -11.64 10.81 10.89
CA LEU A 82 -10.24 10.98 11.19
C LEU A 82 -9.78 12.44 11.04
N LYS A 83 -10.25 13.16 10.01
CA LYS A 83 -9.97 14.59 9.84
C LYS A 83 -10.54 15.44 10.98
N ARG A 84 -11.75 15.12 11.43
CA ARG A 84 -12.46 15.84 12.50
C ARG A 84 -12.05 15.37 13.90
N GLY A 85 -11.54 14.15 14.03
CA GLY A 85 -10.88 13.65 15.23
C GLY A 85 -9.49 14.26 15.39
N LYS A 86 -9.03 14.51 16.63
CA LYS A 86 -7.65 14.95 16.90
C LYS A 86 -6.65 13.85 16.54
N MET A 87 -6.30 13.73 15.25
CA MET A 87 -5.39 12.72 14.73
C MET A 87 -3.96 12.92 15.24
N GLY A 88 -3.47 11.96 16.02
CA GLY A 88 -2.05 11.84 16.37
C GLY A 88 -1.17 11.71 15.12
N ARG A 89 0.04 12.30 15.14
CA ARG A 89 0.95 12.41 13.99
C ARG A 89 1.23 11.06 13.31
N TRP A 90 1.45 10.00 14.09
CA TRP A 90 1.76 8.66 13.60
C TRP A 90 0.61 8.02 12.82
N HIS A 91 -0.63 8.26 13.25
CA HIS A 91 -1.80 7.74 12.56
C HIS A 91 -2.01 8.39 11.19
N ARG A 92 -1.63 9.66 11.06
CA ARG A 92 -1.69 10.42 9.79
C ARG A 92 -0.69 9.87 8.76
N VAL A 93 0.50 9.49 9.20
CA VAL A 93 1.53 8.87 8.35
C VAL A 93 1.07 7.48 7.91
N ALA A 94 0.61 6.65 8.84
CA ALA A 94 0.07 5.32 8.53
C ALA A 94 -1.10 5.40 7.53
N TRP A 95 -2.00 6.37 7.71
CA TRP A 95 -3.13 6.59 6.80
C TRP A 95 -2.70 7.04 5.39
N ARG A 96 -1.72 7.95 5.28
CA ARG A 96 -1.15 8.35 3.98
C ARG A 96 -0.47 7.18 3.27
N LEU A 97 0.30 6.37 4.00
CA LEU A 97 0.93 5.17 3.47
C LEU A 97 -0.12 4.14 3.01
N TYR A 98 -1.19 3.95 3.80
CA TYR A 98 -2.32 3.11 3.41
C TYR A 98 -3.01 3.64 2.15
N GLY A 99 -3.30 4.94 2.05
CA GLY A 99 -3.86 5.54 0.84
C GLY A 99 -2.97 5.36 -0.40
N TRP A 100 -1.65 5.47 -0.23
CA TRP A 100 -0.66 5.30 -1.30
C TRP A 100 -0.50 3.83 -1.75
N LEU A 101 -0.47 2.88 -0.80
CA LEU A 101 -0.32 1.44 -1.07
C LEU A 101 -1.63 0.77 -1.47
N ALA A 102 -2.71 1.04 -0.74
CA ALA A 102 -4.02 0.40 -0.92
C ALA A 102 -4.89 1.11 -1.96
N GLY A 103 -4.58 2.38 -2.30
CA GLY A 103 -5.16 3.11 -3.41
C GLY A 103 -6.68 2.95 -3.52
N TYR A 104 -7.43 3.49 -2.55
CA TYR A 104 -8.90 3.62 -2.56
C TYR A 104 -9.63 2.61 -3.44
N GLY A 105 -9.55 1.32 -3.08
CA GLY A 105 -10.52 0.28 -3.42
C GLY A 105 -10.80 -0.04 -4.89
N TYR A 106 -10.10 0.52 -5.90
CA TYR A 106 -10.57 0.42 -7.29
C TYR A 106 -9.66 -0.26 -8.31
N ARG A 107 -8.57 -0.90 -7.90
CA ARG A 107 -7.92 -1.95 -8.71
C ARG A 107 -7.35 -3.01 -7.77
N ARG A 108 -8.00 -4.17 -7.71
CA ARG A 108 -7.62 -5.34 -6.88
C ARG A 108 -6.12 -5.72 -6.99
N ALA A 109 -5.43 -5.28 -8.05
CA ALA A 109 -4.02 -5.58 -8.30
C ALA A 109 -2.99 -4.51 -7.88
N ARG A 110 -3.36 -3.31 -7.38
CA ARG A 110 -2.36 -2.25 -7.10
C ARG A 110 -1.28 -2.63 -6.08
N PRO A 111 -1.59 -3.27 -4.95
CA PRO A 111 -0.55 -3.76 -4.04
C PRO A 111 0.39 -4.77 -4.70
N LEU A 112 -0.15 -5.64 -5.55
CA LEU A 112 0.65 -6.59 -6.34
C LEU A 112 1.52 -5.87 -7.37
N LEU A 113 1.04 -4.78 -7.98
CA LEU A 113 1.83 -3.95 -8.89
C LEU A 113 2.94 -3.19 -8.17
N TRP A 114 2.69 -2.70 -6.95
CA TRP A 114 3.74 -2.10 -6.11
C TRP A 114 4.78 -3.12 -5.70
N LEU A 115 4.35 -4.32 -5.30
CA LEU A 115 5.26 -5.42 -4.98
C LEU A 115 6.09 -5.82 -6.20
N LEU A 116 5.44 -6.03 -7.36
CA LEU A 116 6.12 -6.34 -8.61
C LEU A 116 7.07 -5.22 -9.03
N GLY A 117 6.66 -3.96 -8.90
CA GLY A 117 7.49 -2.79 -9.19
C GLY A 117 8.71 -2.70 -8.27
N ALA A 118 8.54 -3.02 -6.98
CA ALA A 118 9.64 -3.11 -6.04
C ALA A 118 10.60 -4.25 -6.41
N ILE A 119 10.09 -5.44 -6.76
CA ILE A 119 10.90 -6.58 -7.22
C ILE A 119 11.70 -6.22 -8.47
N VAL A 120 11.07 -5.58 -9.47
CA VAL A 120 11.74 -5.17 -10.70
C VAL A 120 12.80 -4.12 -10.43
N LEU A 121 12.49 -3.11 -9.60
CA LEU A 121 13.46 -2.08 -9.22
C LEU A 121 14.66 -2.68 -8.47
N GLY A 122 14.42 -3.57 -7.51
CA GLY A 122 15.49 -4.23 -6.77
C GLY A 122 16.32 -5.13 -7.67
N ALA A 123 15.68 -5.88 -8.57
CA ALA A 123 16.40 -6.67 -9.57
C ALA A 123 17.35 -5.82 -10.42
N ILE A 124 16.93 -4.63 -10.85
CA ILE A 124 17.77 -3.69 -11.62
C ILE A 124 18.93 -3.19 -10.75
N VAL A 125 18.67 -2.77 -9.52
CA VAL A 125 19.71 -2.24 -8.61
C VAL A 125 20.76 -3.31 -8.30
N PHE A 126 20.35 -4.52 -7.95
CA PHE A 126 21.28 -5.61 -7.60
C PHE A 126 22.00 -6.16 -8.83
N TRP A 127 21.35 -6.23 -9.99
CA TRP A 127 22.01 -6.57 -11.24
C TRP A 127 23.10 -5.55 -11.59
N GLU A 128 22.82 -4.26 -11.49
CA GLU A 128 23.81 -3.22 -11.77
C GLU A 128 24.96 -3.25 -10.74
N ALA A 129 24.63 -3.50 -9.46
CA ALA A 129 25.64 -3.68 -8.41
C ALA A 129 26.58 -4.86 -8.70
N ASP A 130 26.05 -5.98 -9.17
CA ASP A 130 26.83 -7.16 -9.58
C ASP A 130 27.76 -6.87 -10.76
N ARG A 131 27.32 -6.07 -11.74
CA ARG A 131 28.18 -5.65 -12.87
C ARG A 131 29.40 -4.85 -12.43
N TYR A 132 29.30 -4.09 -11.33
CA TYR A 132 30.44 -3.40 -10.71
C TYR A 132 31.18 -4.26 -9.67
N GLY A 133 30.82 -5.54 -9.55
CA GLY A 133 31.37 -6.50 -8.59
C GLY A 133 31.11 -6.11 -7.14
N ILE A 134 30.06 -5.33 -6.87
CA ILE A 134 29.65 -4.94 -5.51
C ILE A 134 28.98 -6.13 -4.83
N MET A 135 28.20 -6.93 -5.56
CA MET A 135 27.61 -8.16 -5.03
C MET A 135 28.69 -9.25 -4.92
N VAL A 136 28.84 -9.82 -3.72
CA VAL A 136 29.83 -10.85 -3.44
C VAL A 136 29.21 -12.04 -2.70
N PRO A 137 29.84 -13.22 -2.75
CA PRO A 137 29.45 -14.37 -1.95
C PRO A 137 29.43 -14.03 -0.46
N ALA A 138 28.32 -14.35 0.21
CA ALA A 138 28.13 -14.11 1.63
C ALA A 138 28.81 -15.17 2.53
N LYS A 139 29.03 -16.39 2.01
CA LYS A 139 29.55 -17.50 2.82
C LYS A 139 31.07 -17.41 2.97
N GLU A 140 31.55 -17.40 4.21
CA GLU A 140 32.97 -17.35 4.57
C GLU A 140 33.81 -18.42 3.86
N ARG A 141 33.27 -19.65 3.72
CA ARG A 141 33.94 -20.77 3.04
C ARG A 141 34.47 -20.39 1.65
N ILE A 142 33.80 -19.48 0.94
CA ILE A 142 34.22 -19.04 -0.40
C ILE A 142 35.51 -18.25 -0.35
N TYR A 143 35.71 -17.43 0.68
CA TYR A 143 36.95 -16.68 0.89
C TYR A 143 38.13 -17.57 1.30
N MET A 144 37.88 -18.81 1.72
CA MET A 144 38.92 -19.80 2.03
C MET A 144 39.35 -20.61 0.80
N HIS A 145 38.62 -20.55 -0.32
CA HIS A 145 39.00 -21.24 -1.54
C HIS A 145 40.06 -20.45 -2.31
N ALA A 146 41.21 -21.09 -2.57
CA ALA A 146 42.33 -20.48 -3.28
C ALA A 146 41.94 -19.93 -4.67
N ASP A 147 41.00 -20.57 -5.36
CA ASP A 147 40.49 -20.13 -6.67
C ASP A 147 39.70 -18.82 -6.60
N TYR A 148 38.95 -18.60 -5.52
CA TYR A 148 38.23 -17.34 -5.32
C TYR A 148 39.20 -16.22 -4.95
N VAL A 149 40.13 -16.48 -4.02
CA VAL A 149 41.12 -15.47 -3.60
C VAL A 149 42.04 -15.06 -4.75
N SER A 150 42.47 -16.01 -5.59
CA SER A 150 43.42 -15.73 -6.67
C SER A 150 42.76 -15.25 -7.96
N LYS A 151 41.61 -15.82 -8.35
CA LYS A 151 40.99 -15.60 -9.66
C LYS A 151 39.58 -15.04 -9.58
N HIS A 152 39.06 -14.76 -8.37
CA HIS A 152 37.66 -14.40 -8.14
C HIS A 152 36.69 -15.42 -8.76
N HIS A 153 37.13 -16.68 -8.85
CA HIS A 153 36.33 -17.74 -9.45
C HIS A 153 35.40 -18.33 -8.40
N ILE A 154 34.10 -18.28 -8.68
CA ILE A 154 33.07 -18.83 -7.80
C ILE A 154 32.90 -20.32 -8.13
N PRO A 155 32.95 -21.22 -7.13
CA PRO A 155 32.74 -22.65 -7.35
C PRO A 155 31.42 -22.92 -8.10
N PRO A 156 31.37 -23.88 -9.04
CA PRO A 156 30.15 -24.20 -9.80
C PRO A 156 28.95 -24.60 -8.92
N GLU A 157 29.23 -25.14 -7.73
CA GLU A 157 28.25 -25.56 -6.73
C GLU A 157 27.61 -24.39 -5.98
N TYR A 158 28.21 -23.19 -6.05
CA TYR A 158 27.65 -22.01 -5.40
C TYR A 158 26.45 -21.48 -6.20
N PRO A 159 25.29 -21.27 -5.56
CA PRO A 159 24.11 -20.77 -6.26
C PRO A 159 24.39 -19.45 -6.98
N ARG A 160 24.18 -19.44 -8.29
CA ARG A 160 24.24 -18.22 -9.09
C ARG A 160 23.08 -17.29 -8.70
N PRO A 161 23.31 -15.97 -8.71
CA PRO A 161 22.30 -15.04 -8.29
C PRO A 161 21.21 -14.93 -9.36
N VAL A 162 19.96 -14.98 -8.93
CA VAL A 162 18.80 -14.63 -9.76
C VAL A 162 18.20 -13.36 -9.19
N TRP A 163 18.60 -12.20 -9.70
CA TRP A 163 18.31 -10.88 -9.09
C TRP A 163 16.83 -10.59 -8.82
N PRO A 164 15.87 -10.98 -9.68
CA PRO A 164 14.44 -10.87 -9.34
C PRO A 164 14.03 -11.72 -8.14
N ILE A 165 14.58 -12.94 -8.01
CA ILE A 165 14.31 -13.82 -6.87
C ILE A 165 14.98 -13.27 -5.62
N TYR A 166 16.23 -12.81 -5.71
CA TYR A 166 16.92 -12.13 -4.61
C TYR A 166 16.15 -10.91 -4.11
N SER A 167 15.65 -10.07 -5.02
CA SER A 167 14.83 -8.90 -4.65
C SER A 167 13.51 -9.31 -3.99
N ALA A 168 12.87 -10.37 -4.48
CA ALA A 168 11.65 -10.90 -3.85
C ALA A 168 11.93 -11.50 -2.46
N ASP A 169 13.04 -12.21 -2.29
CA ASP A 169 13.48 -12.82 -1.03
C ASP A 169 13.62 -11.76 0.07
N LEU A 170 14.27 -10.63 -0.26
CA LEU A 170 14.40 -9.49 0.65
C LEU A 170 13.07 -8.81 1.00
N LEU A 171 12.09 -8.83 0.09
CA LEU A 171 10.79 -8.18 0.28
C LEU A 171 9.79 -9.03 1.08
N LEU A 172 9.98 -10.34 1.12
CA LEU A 172 9.02 -11.29 1.66
C LEU A 172 9.53 -11.86 2.99
N PRO A 173 9.27 -11.22 4.14
CA PRO A 173 9.89 -11.58 5.42
C PRO A 173 9.55 -12.99 5.93
N PHE A 174 8.56 -13.66 5.33
CA PHE A 174 8.09 -14.98 5.73
C PHE A 174 8.38 -16.07 4.69
N VAL A 175 8.96 -15.71 3.54
CA VAL A 175 9.25 -16.65 2.45
C VAL A 175 10.76 -16.67 2.24
N ASP A 176 11.38 -17.81 2.51
CA ASP A 176 12.81 -18.03 2.26
C ASP A 176 12.98 -18.63 0.87
N LEU A 177 13.47 -17.80 -0.08
CA LEU A 177 13.85 -18.23 -1.44
C LEU A 177 15.35 -18.58 -1.51
N ALA A 178 16.05 -18.53 -0.37
CA ALA A 178 17.44 -18.89 -0.18
C ALA A 178 18.42 -18.18 -1.12
N GLN A 179 18.15 -16.93 -1.55
CA GLN A 179 19.08 -16.13 -2.35
C GLN A 179 19.84 -15.12 -1.48
N ASP A 180 19.17 -14.50 -0.51
CA ASP A 180 19.74 -13.48 0.38
C ASP A 180 20.90 -14.02 1.24
N SER A 181 20.86 -15.31 1.58
CA SER A 181 21.86 -15.97 2.40
C SER A 181 23.17 -16.30 1.65
N TYR A 182 23.20 -16.10 0.32
CA TYR A 182 24.36 -16.38 -0.54
C TYR A 182 24.99 -15.13 -1.14
N TRP A 183 24.29 -14.02 -1.23
CA TRP A 183 24.80 -12.82 -1.90
C TRP A 183 24.61 -11.61 -1.01
N ILE A 184 25.66 -10.81 -0.82
CA ILE A 184 25.59 -9.57 -0.05
C ILE A 184 26.36 -8.46 -0.77
N PRO A 185 25.94 -7.20 -0.60
CA PRO A 185 26.74 -6.06 -1.08
C PRO A 185 28.01 -5.89 -0.24
N SER A 186 29.15 -5.82 -0.91
CA SER A 186 30.45 -5.53 -0.30
C SER A 186 30.70 -4.02 -0.24
N ILE A 187 31.13 -3.56 0.93
CA ILE A 187 31.56 -2.17 1.15
C ILE A 187 33.08 -2.05 0.89
N THR A 188 33.84 -3.11 1.15
CA THR A 188 35.30 -3.13 1.07
C THR A 188 35.76 -2.95 -0.37
N GLY A 189 36.56 -1.91 -0.63
CA GLY A 189 37.10 -1.62 -1.96
C GLY A 189 36.08 -1.06 -2.97
N LYS A 190 34.84 -0.76 -2.54
CA LYS A 190 33.76 -0.24 -3.42
C LYS A 190 33.37 1.22 -3.14
N GLY A 191 34.02 1.85 -2.16
CA GLY A 191 33.79 3.25 -1.81
C GLY A 191 32.34 3.53 -1.41
N TRP A 192 31.81 4.69 -1.82
CA TRP A 192 30.44 5.11 -1.49
C TRP A 192 29.37 4.27 -2.21
N ALA A 193 29.69 3.68 -3.37
CA ALA A 193 28.75 2.87 -4.14
C ALA A 193 28.33 1.61 -3.37
N GLY A 194 29.27 0.95 -2.70
CA GLY A 194 28.97 -0.20 -1.83
C GLY A 194 28.00 0.16 -0.70
N TRP A 195 28.21 1.31 -0.04
CA TRP A 195 27.29 1.81 0.98
C TRP A 195 25.90 2.10 0.45
N VAL A 196 25.78 2.69 -0.74
CA VAL A 196 24.48 3.00 -1.35
C VAL A 196 23.68 1.73 -1.60
N VAL A 197 24.31 0.67 -2.12
CA VAL A 197 23.64 -0.62 -2.35
C VAL A 197 23.24 -1.29 -1.03
N THR A 198 24.10 -1.23 -0.01
CA THR A 198 23.78 -1.78 1.33
C THR A 198 22.61 -1.05 1.98
N ILE A 199 22.59 0.29 1.93
CA ILE A 199 21.48 1.10 2.44
C ILE A 199 20.20 0.79 1.67
N TYR A 200 20.27 0.70 0.34
CA TYR A 200 19.13 0.32 -0.49
C TYR A 200 18.58 -1.05 -0.08
N MET A 201 19.45 -2.04 0.12
CA MET A 201 19.06 -3.38 0.57
C MET A 201 18.28 -3.34 1.88
N TRP A 202 18.76 -2.61 2.90
CA TRP A 202 18.04 -2.46 4.17
C TRP A 202 16.70 -1.73 4.03
N LEU A 203 16.66 -0.68 3.21
CA LEU A 203 15.39 0.02 2.92
C LEU A 203 14.40 -0.91 2.19
N HIS A 204 14.89 -1.79 1.32
CA HIS A 204 14.09 -2.79 0.62
C HIS A 204 13.49 -3.82 1.59
N ILE A 205 14.30 -4.35 2.52
CA ILE A 205 13.85 -5.25 3.59
C ILE A 205 12.79 -4.55 4.46
N ALA A 206 13.10 -3.33 4.92
CA ALA A 206 12.18 -2.55 5.76
C ALA A 206 10.85 -2.26 5.05
N PHE A 207 10.88 -2.00 3.73
CA PHE A 207 9.68 -1.85 2.93
C PHE A 207 8.83 -3.13 2.92
N GLY A 208 9.44 -4.31 2.77
CA GLY A 208 8.77 -5.61 2.86
C GLY A 208 8.06 -5.82 4.20
N TRP A 209 8.72 -5.49 5.31
CA TRP A 209 8.13 -5.54 6.66
C TRP A 209 6.95 -4.57 6.82
N ILE A 210 7.09 -3.32 6.38
CA ILE A 210 6.03 -2.31 6.45
C ILE A 210 4.82 -2.74 5.60
N ALA A 211 5.05 -3.19 4.37
CA ALA A 211 3.99 -3.66 3.48
C ALA A 211 3.25 -4.86 4.08
N SER A 212 3.98 -5.81 4.66
CA SER A 212 3.40 -6.99 5.34
C SER A 212 2.55 -6.59 6.55
N ALA A 213 3.05 -5.70 7.40
CA ALA A 213 2.31 -5.21 8.56
C ALA A 213 1.04 -4.46 8.15
N LEU A 214 1.10 -3.64 7.11
CA LEU A 214 -0.06 -2.92 6.58
C LEU A 214 -1.08 -3.86 5.94
N PHE A 215 -0.63 -4.93 5.27
CA PHE A 215 -1.52 -5.95 4.72
C PHE A 215 -2.29 -6.68 5.82
N VAL A 216 -1.60 -7.14 6.87
CA VAL A 216 -2.21 -7.79 8.04
C VAL A 216 -3.15 -6.83 8.76
N ALA A 217 -2.74 -5.58 8.99
CA ALA A 217 -3.58 -4.55 9.60
C ALA A 217 -4.83 -4.25 8.74
N GLY A 218 -4.71 -4.26 7.42
CA GLY A 218 -5.82 -4.09 6.49
C GLY A 218 -6.83 -5.23 6.58
N ILE A 219 -6.38 -6.48 6.60
CA ILE A 219 -7.26 -7.66 6.74
C ILE A 219 -7.92 -7.68 8.12
N THR A 220 -7.14 -7.50 9.19
CA THR A 220 -7.66 -7.54 10.57
C THR A 220 -8.57 -6.36 10.90
N GLY A 221 -8.27 -5.17 10.38
CA GLY A 221 -9.14 -3.98 10.50
C GLY A 221 -10.48 -4.15 9.79
N LEU A 222 -10.55 -4.99 8.74
CA LEU A 222 -11.80 -5.39 8.11
C LEU A 222 -12.58 -6.42 8.94
N VAL A 223 -11.90 -7.30 9.68
CA VAL A 223 -12.53 -8.39 10.49
C VAL A 223 -13.09 -7.88 11.82
N LYS A 224 -12.55 -6.81 12.41
CA LYS A 224 -13.05 -6.23 13.67
C LYS A 224 -14.36 -5.44 13.56
N ARG A 225 -15.08 -5.55 12.44
CA ARG A 225 -16.35 -4.86 12.19
C ARG A 225 -17.47 -5.88 11.99
N ASP A 226 -17.71 -6.69 13.01
CA ASP A 226 -18.98 -7.38 13.27
C ASP A 226 -19.18 -7.46 14.78
#